data_AF-A0A210PNB2-F1
#
_entry.id   AF-A0A210PNB2-F1
#
_cell.length_a   1.000
_cell.length_b   1.000
_cell.length_c   1.000
_cell.angle_alpha   90.00
_cell.angle_beta   90.00
_cell.angle_gamma   90.00
#
_symmetry.space_group_name_H-M   'P 1'
#
loop_
_entity.id
_entity.type
_entity.pdbx_description
1 polymer ?
#
loop_
_entity_poly.entity_id
_entity_poly.type
_entity_poly.pdbx_seq_one_letter_code
_entity_poly.pdbx_strand_id
1 'polypeptide(L)'
;MAIPIVMGTNIGTTVTNTIVAMGQTADRNQFRRAFAAATLHDMFNWLCVIILLPVEVISMFEVSNAIIQTFRVTEHNGTINNPVFLNALTDPLTDRIVSLDNTAIKNIAIGEEVANFSIIKEGTTWSDAAVGTLLLVASFLVLCTCLILIVKLLASILKGNIARLTRKLFNAEFEGCMAFLSGLVAIVVGAGLTMLVHSSSVFTSALTPLVGVGVIHIDRMYPLTLGSNIGTTSTSILAAFASSGNFYESIKLALCHLFFKLTGVFLFYIIYPLRKLPINAAKYMGNVTAKYRWFAVAYLILLYFLFPALIFSISLAGVEVFMGIGILFLVFIVIIIVINVLQNKRPKALPPKLQSWDFLPEGMHSLAPYDRAIDRVTSVFVCCCRTH
;
A
#
# COMPACT_ATOMS: atom_id res chain seq x y z
N MET A 1 -14.65 5.53 12.22
CA MET A 1 -13.23 5.90 12.06
C MET A 1 -12.37 4.89 11.27
N ALA A 2 -12.90 3.75 10.83
CA ALA A 2 -12.06 2.72 10.22
C ALA A 2 -11.64 3.00 8.76
N ILE A 3 -12.39 3.81 8.00
CA ILE A 3 -12.12 4.09 6.58
C ILE A 3 -10.80 4.86 6.36
N PRO A 4 -10.51 5.99 7.05
CA PRO A 4 -9.22 6.68 6.90
C PRO A 4 -8.02 5.79 7.27
N ILE A 5 -8.17 4.92 8.27
CA ILE A 5 -7.14 3.96 8.67
C ILE A 5 -6.88 2.97 7.52
N VAL A 6 -7.93 2.41 6.95
CA VAL A 6 -7.85 1.50 5.79
C VAL A 6 -7.24 2.19 4.55
N MET A 7 -7.55 3.46 4.32
CA MET A 7 -6.90 4.23 3.24
C MET A 7 -5.40 4.44 3.51
N GLY A 8 -5.02 4.75 4.74
CA GLY A 8 -3.63 4.92 5.16
C GLY A 8 -2.82 3.64 5.07
N THR A 9 -3.38 2.49 5.48
CA THR A 9 -2.69 1.20 5.36
C THR A 9 -2.43 0.82 3.91
N ASN A 10 -3.35 1.14 2.99
CA ASN A 10 -3.13 0.93 1.55
C ASN A 10 -1.95 1.74 1.02
N ILE A 11 -1.77 2.99 1.48
CA ILE A 11 -0.58 3.79 1.15
C ILE A 11 0.68 3.16 1.76
N GLY A 12 0.63 2.59 2.97
CA GLY A 12 1.78 1.96 3.60
C GLY A 12 2.30 0.70 2.88
N THR A 13 1.44 -0.06 2.19
CA THR A 13 1.83 -1.33 1.55
C THR A 13 2.86 -1.19 0.42
N THR A 14 3.06 0.00 -0.12
CA THR A 14 3.90 0.26 -1.29
C THR A 14 5.34 0.63 -0.96
N VAL A 15 5.66 0.89 0.32
CA VAL A 15 7.04 1.15 0.81
C VAL A 15 8.02 0.10 0.28
N THR A 16 7.63 -1.18 0.37
CA THR A 16 8.47 -2.31 -0.04
C THR A 16 8.86 -2.24 -1.52
N ASN A 17 7.96 -1.78 -2.39
CA ASN A 17 8.23 -1.68 -3.83
C ASN A 17 9.31 -0.64 -4.11
N THR A 18 9.25 0.49 -3.39
CA THR A 18 10.25 1.56 -3.50
C THR A 18 11.63 1.06 -3.06
N ILE A 19 11.70 0.28 -1.98
CA ILE A 19 12.94 -0.37 -1.52
C ILE A 19 13.47 -1.36 -2.57
N VAL A 20 12.59 -2.19 -3.15
CA VAL A 20 13.00 -3.14 -4.19
C VAL A 20 13.53 -2.44 -5.45
N ALA A 21 12.91 -1.33 -5.86
CA ALA A 21 13.40 -0.52 -6.98
C ALA A 21 14.82 0.04 -6.72
N MET A 22 15.16 0.34 -5.46
CA MET A 22 16.51 0.79 -5.10
C MET A 22 17.58 -0.27 -5.37
N GLY A 23 17.23 -1.56 -5.38
CA GLY A 23 18.12 -2.64 -5.78
C GLY A 23 18.58 -2.56 -7.24
N GLN A 24 17.92 -1.76 -8.08
CA GLN A 24 18.28 -1.55 -9.49
C GLN A 24 18.91 -0.17 -9.76
N THR A 25 19.36 0.51 -8.71
CA THR A 25 19.99 1.84 -8.78
C THR A 25 21.26 1.90 -9.60
N ALA A 26 21.93 0.78 -9.86
CA ALA A 26 23.19 0.74 -10.61
C ALA A 26 23.03 1.25 -12.06
N ASP A 27 21.97 0.83 -12.76
CA ASP A 27 21.67 1.27 -14.13
C ASP A 27 20.59 2.36 -14.11
N ARG A 28 20.91 3.53 -14.68
CA ARG A 28 20.02 4.70 -14.70
C ARG A 28 18.67 4.40 -15.37
N ASN A 29 18.68 3.70 -16.50
CA ASN A 29 17.47 3.41 -17.27
C ASN A 29 16.63 2.32 -16.61
N GLN A 30 17.29 1.31 -16.01
CA GLN A 30 16.60 0.30 -15.22
C GLN A 30 15.97 0.92 -13.99
N PHE A 31 16.72 1.73 -13.25
CA PHE A 31 16.22 2.42 -12.07
C PHE A 31 15.05 3.35 -12.38
N ARG A 32 15.13 4.11 -13.48
CA ARG A 32 14.02 4.95 -13.98
C ARG A 32 12.72 4.18 -14.13
N ARG A 33 12.80 3.01 -14.79
CA ARG A 33 11.63 2.15 -15.04
C ARG A 33 11.16 1.45 -13.78
N ALA A 34 12.09 0.97 -12.96
CA ALA A 34 11.80 0.28 -11.70
C ALA A 34 11.13 1.22 -10.70
N PHE A 35 11.61 2.45 -10.57
CA PHE A 35 11.03 3.44 -9.66
C PHE A 35 9.66 3.91 -10.14
N ALA A 36 9.47 4.06 -11.45
CA ALA A 36 8.14 4.30 -12.01
C ALA A 36 7.18 3.12 -11.74
N ALA A 37 7.66 1.88 -11.85
CA ALA A 37 6.87 0.69 -11.49
C ALA A 37 6.52 0.66 -10.00
N ALA A 38 7.48 0.95 -9.13
CA ALA A 38 7.29 0.95 -7.68
C ALA A 38 6.23 1.97 -7.23
N THR A 39 6.31 3.19 -7.78
CA THR A 39 5.40 4.30 -7.45
C THR A 39 4.06 4.23 -8.17
N LEU A 40 3.84 3.28 -9.08
CA LEU A 40 2.58 3.17 -9.82
C LEU A 40 1.39 2.92 -8.89
N HIS A 41 1.56 2.01 -7.92
CA HIS A 41 0.55 1.71 -6.92
C HIS A 41 0.37 2.90 -5.96
N ASP A 42 1.45 3.59 -5.59
CA ASP A 42 1.38 4.82 -4.78
C ASP A 42 0.52 5.87 -5.44
N MET A 43 0.80 6.21 -6.71
CA MET A 43 0.09 7.26 -7.42
C MET A 43 -1.39 6.92 -7.52
N PHE A 44 -1.74 5.66 -7.78
CA PHE A 44 -3.13 5.22 -7.77
C PHE A 44 -3.79 5.39 -6.38
N ASN A 45 -3.15 4.92 -5.31
CA ASN A 45 -3.69 4.99 -3.95
C ASN A 45 -3.87 6.44 -3.51
N TRP A 46 -2.86 7.29 -3.73
CA TRP A 46 -2.93 8.72 -3.40
C TRP A 46 -4.05 9.43 -4.16
N LEU A 47 -4.18 9.16 -5.46
CA LEU A 47 -5.27 9.73 -6.25
C LEU A 47 -6.64 9.27 -5.76
N CYS A 48 -6.78 8.01 -5.33
CA CYS A 48 -8.00 7.52 -4.69
C CYS A 48 -8.28 8.25 -3.39
N VAL A 49 -7.29 8.43 -2.50
CA VAL A 49 -7.48 9.13 -1.23
C VAL A 49 -7.84 10.59 -1.46
N ILE A 50 -7.14 11.29 -2.35
CA ILE A 50 -7.37 12.72 -2.65
C ILE A 50 -8.80 12.97 -3.17
N ILE A 51 -9.36 12.04 -3.94
CA ILE A 51 -10.72 12.20 -4.51
C ILE A 51 -11.78 11.63 -3.57
N LEU A 52 -11.61 10.40 -3.11
CA LEU A 52 -12.66 9.67 -2.39
C LEU A 52 -12.77 10.07 -0.92
N LEU A 53 -11.66 10.42 -0.26
CA LEU A 53 -11.71 10.80 1.16
C LEU A 53 -12.53 12.09 1.39
N PRO A 54 -12.35 13.18 0.62
CA PRO A 54 -13.19 14.36 0.78
C PRO A 54 -14.67 14.09 0.47
N VAL A 55 -14.96 13.30 -0.57
CA VAL A 55 -16.34 12.91 -0.91
C VAL A 55 -16.99 12.16 0.26
N GLU A 56 -16.25 11.26 0.88
CA GLU A 56 -16.71 10.50 2.05
C GLU A 56 -16.97 11.42 3.26
N VAL A 57 -16.07 12.36 3.54
CA VAL A 57 -16.21 13.30 4.66
C VAL A 57 -17.36 14.28 4.43
N ILE A 58 -17.52 14.82 3.21
CA ILE A 58 -18.60 15.76 2.85
C ILE A 58 -19.96 15.06 2.91
N SER A 59 -20.03 13.81 2.45
CA SER A 59 -21.25 13.00 2.55
C SER A 59 -21.51 12.49 3.97
N MET A 60 -20.77 12.93 4.99
CA MET A 60 -20.92 12.51 6.39
C MET A 60 -20.88 10.97 6.56
N PHE A 61 -20.10 10.27 5.73
CA PHE A 61 -20.02 8.81 5.68
C PHE A 61 -21.31 8.10 5.22
N GLU A 62 -22.29 8.84 4.68
CA GLU A 62 -23.56 8.29 4.16
C GLU A 62 -23.33 7.35 2.97
N VAL A 63 -22.32 7.60 2.14
CA VAL A 63 -22.00 6.71 1.01
C VAL A 63 -21.57 5.33 1.50
N SER A 64 -20.65 5.27 2.47
CA SER A 64 -20.29 3.98 3.09
C SER A 64 -21.45 3.37 3.84
N ASN A 65 -22.24 4.16 4.58
CA ASN A 65 -23.42 3.67 5.28
C ASN A 65 -24.48 3.10 4.31
N ALA A 66 -24.69 3.72 3.16
CA ALA A 66 -25.60 3.24 2.13
C ALA A 66 -25.12 1.94 1.48
N ILE A 67 -23.81 1.82 1.22
CA ILE A 67 -23.19 0.56 0.76
C ILE A 67 -23.41 -0.52 1.82
N ILE A 68 -23.17 -0.22 3.10
CA ILE A 68 -23.37 -1.15 4.22
C ILE A 68 -24.84 -1.59 4.34
N GLN A 69 -25.78 -0.63 4.28
CA GLN A 69 -27.22 -0.89 4.41
C GLN A 69 -27.77 -1.71 3.24
N THR A 70 -27.24 -1.50 2.02
CA THR A 70 -27.61 -2.28 0.83
C THR A 70 -27.30 -3.76 1.00
N PHE A 71 -26.22 -4.09 1.71
CA PHE A 71 -25.82 -5.47 1.93
C PHE A 71 -26.62 -6.21 3.01
N ARG A 72 -27.57 -5.54 3.71
CA ARG A 72 -28.53 -6.12 4.69
C ARG A 72 -28.05 -7.43 5.33
N VAL A 73 -26.85 -7.44 5.89
CA VAL A 73 -26.37 -8.60 6.64
C VAL A 73 -27.21 -8.62 7.90
N THR A 74 -28.27 -9.41 7.88
CA THR A 74 -29.24 -9.51 8.97
C THR A 74 -28.54 -10.10 10.18
N GLU A 75 -28.65 -9.42 11.32
CA GLU A 75 -28.40 -10.02 12.62
C GLU A 75 -29.34 -11.23 12.75
N HIS A 76 -28.80 -12.43 12.64
CA HIS A 76 -29.57 -13.63 12.96
C HIS A 76 -29.38 -13.93 14.44
N ASN A 77 -30.40 -13.58 15.23
CA ASN A 77 -30.67 -14.00 16.61
C ASN A 77 -29.44 -14.38 17.45
N GLY A 78 -28.80 -13.40 18.09
CA GLY A 78 -28.23 -13.44 19.46
C GLY A 78 -27.30 -14.58 19.90
N THR A 79 -27.04 -15.57 19.06
CA THR A 79 -26.18 -16.73 19.26
C THR A 79 -25.55 -16.99 17.91
N ILE A 80 -24.54 -16.19 17.59
CA ILE A 80 -23.67 -16.47 16.45
C ILE A 80 -22.87 -17.71 16.87
N ASN A 81 -23.35 -18.90 16.47
CA ASN A 81 -22.45 -20.04 16.26
C ASN A 81 -21.50 -19.61 15.15
N ASN A 82 -20.45 -18.91 15.54
CA ASN A 82 -19.45 -18.40 14.62
C ASN A 82 -18.85 -19.61 13.91
N PRO A 83 -18.80 -19.65 12.57
CA PRO A 83 -17.90 -20.57 11.92
C PRO A 83 -16.51 -20.02 12.19
N VAL A 84 -15.94 -20.33 13.35
CA VAL A 84 -14.56 -19.98 13.66
C VAL A 84 -13.69 -20.89 12.80
N PHE A 85 -13.69 -20.67 11.49
CA PHE A 85 -13.03 -21.54 10.52
C PHE A 85 -11.54 -21.62 10.81
N LEU A 86 -10.95 -20.48 11.21
CA LEU A 86 -9.56 -20.42 11.61
C LEU A 86 -9.35 -21.17 12.93
N ASN A 87 -10.09 -20.89 14.00
CA ASN A 87 -9.91 -21.62 15.27
C ASN A 87 -10.20 -23.12 15.14
N ALA A 88 -11.20 -23.53 14.35
CA ALA A 88 -11.45 -24.94 14.06
C ALA A 88 -10.26 -25.62 13.36
N LEU A 89 -9.44 -24.87 12.61
CA LEU A 89 -8.24 -25.36 11.95
C LEU A 89 -6.98 -25.19 12.84
N THR A 90 -6.87 -24.09 13.58
CA THR A 90 -5.68 -23.70 14.35
C THR A 90 -5.68 -24.25 15.77
N ASP A 91 -6.83 -24.38 16.43
CA ASP A 91 -6.94 -24.91 17.79
C ASP A 91 -6.42 -26.35 17.89
N PRO A 92 -6.80 -27.31 17.00
CA PRO A 92 -6.26 -28.66 17.08
C PRO A 92 -4.74 -28.73 16.79
N LEU A 93 -4.20 -27.77 16.04
CA LEU A 93 -2.75 -27.63 15.84
C LEU A 93 -2.07 -27.00 17.06
N THR A 94 -2.70 -25.98 17.65
CA THR A 94 -2.19 -25.23 18.81
C THR A 94 -2.15 -26.15 20.01
N ASP A 95 -3.25 -26.83 20.32
CA ASP A 95 -3.35 -27.79 21.42
C ASP A 95 -2.35 -28.96 21.30
N ARG A 96 -1.94 -29.29 20.06
CA ARG A 96 -0.94 -30.32 19.78
C ARG A 96 0.50 -29.84 19.95
N ILE A 97 0.75 -28.53 19.84
CA ILE A 97 2.06 -27.91 20.01
C ILE A 97 2.25 -27.45 21.46
N VAL A 98 1.27 -26.75 22.05
CA VAL A 98 1.24 -26.28 23.44
C VAL A 98 -0.20 -26.23 23.96
N SER A 99 -0.46 -26.84 25.11
CA SER A 99 -1.73 -26.71 25.84
C SER A 99 -1.75 -25.39 26.63
N LEU A 100 -2.52 -24.41 26.15
CA LEU A 100 -2.66 -23.10 26.78
C LEU A 100 -3.87 -23.03 27.70
N ASP A 101 -3.73 -22.36 28.85
CA ASP A 101 -4.86 -22.01 29.71
C ASP A 101 -5.55 -20.73 29.23
N ASN A 102 -6.58 -20.90 28.39
CA ASN A 102 -7.42 -19.81 27.91
C ASN A 102 -8.07 -18.97 29.03
N THR A 103 -8.27 -19.56 30.22
CA THR A 103 -8.86 -18.88 31.38
C THR A 103 -7.83 -17.95 32.03
N ALA A 104 -6.60 -18.43 32.22
CA ALA A 104 -5.49 -17.60 32.69
C ALA A 104 -5.21 -16.44 31.72
N ILE A 105 -5.19 -16.70 30.42
CA ILE A 105 -4.96 -15.65 29.40
C ILE A 105 -6.03 -14.57 29.43
N LYS A 106 -7.31 -14.95 29.58
CA LYS A 106 -8.42 -13.99 29.68
C LYS A 106 -8.35 -13.15 30.95
N ASN A 107 -8.04 -13.75 32.10
CA ASN A 107 -7.98 -13.03 33.37
C ASN A 107 -6.79 -12.03 33.40
N ILE A 108 -5.65 -12.41 32.80
CA ILE A 108 -4.52 -11.49 32.59
C ILE A 108 -4.92 -10.33 31.66
N ALA A 109 -5.64 -10.62 30.56
CA ALA A 109 -6.05 -9.59 29.61
C ALA A 109 -7.06 -8.58 30.20
N ILE A 110 -7.82 -8.97 31.23
CA ILE A 110 -8.78 -8.12 31.93
C ILE A 110 -8.12 -7.31 33.06
N GLY A 111 -6.85 -7.60 33.39
CA GLY A 111 -6.08 -6.87 34.39
C GLY A 111 -6.36 -7.30 35.83
N GLU A 112 -6.91 -8.49 36.05
CA GLU A 112 -6.97 -9.07 37.40
C GLU A 112 -5.56 -9.47 37.85
N GLU A 113 -5.09 -8.91 38.97
CA GLU A 113 -3.84 -9.36 39.61
C GLU A 113 -4.04 -10.75 40.18
N VAL A 114 -3.48 -11.77 39.51
CA VAL A 114 -3.48 -13.14 40.04
C VAL A 114 -2.07 -13.71 40.02
N ALA A 115 -1.48 -13.81 41.21
CA ALA A 115 -0.05 -13.99 41.41
C ALA A 115 0.52 -15.39 41.10
N ASN A 116 -0.25 -16.38 40.58
CA ASN A 116 0.24 -17.77 40.47
C ASN A 116 -0.45 -18.62 39.37
N PHE A 117 -0.83 -18.05 38.22
CA PHE A 117 -1.26 -18.86 37.08
C PHE A 117 -0.11 -19.14 36.11
N SER A 118 0.16 -20.42 35.86
CA SER A 118 0.94 -20.86 34.70
C SER A 118 0.06 -20.76 33.46
N ILE A 119 0.56 -20.12 32.40
CA ILE A 119 -0.15 -20.02 31.12
C ILE A 119 -0.23 -21.39 30.42
N ILE A 120 0.62 -22.33 30.82
CA ILE A 120 0.72 -23.68 30.27
C ILE A 120 -0.06 -24.64 31.17
N LYS A 121 -1.01 -25.38 30.58
CA LYS A 121 -2.02 -26.16 31.31
C LYS A 121 -1.46 -27.38 32.03
N GLU A 122 -0.39 -28.00 31.52
CA GLU A 122 0.46 -29.02 32.17
C GLU A 122 1.41 -29.63 31.11
N GLY A 123 2.66 -29.99 31.48
CA GLY A 123 3.53 -30.82 30.64
C GLY A 123 4.95 -30.33 30.34
N THR A 124 5.41 -29.20 30.92
CA THR A 124 6.80 -28.74 30.75
C THR A 124 7.44 -28.35 32.09
N THR A 125 8.71 -28.71 32.29
CA THR A 125 9.49 -28.33 33.49
C THR A 125 10.12 -26.94 33.39
N TRP A 126 9.86 -26.23 32.30
CA TRP A 126 10.47 -24.96 31.96
C TRP A 126 9.60 -23.81 32.45
N SER A 127 10.22 -22.67 32.79
CA SER A 127 9.45 -21.48 33.16
C SER A 127 8.67 -20.94 31.96
N ASP A 128 7.51 -20.33 32.22
CA ASP A 128 6.67 -19.68 31.19
C ASP A 128 7.47 -18.69 30.33
N ALA A 129 8.42 -17.98 30.94
CA ALA A 129 9.32 -17.06 30.23
C ALA A 129 10.25 -17.80 29.24
N ALA A 130 10.78 -18.96 29.62
CA ALA A 130 11.65 -19.75 28.76
C ALA A 130 10.88 -20.35 27.57
N VAL A 131 9.68 -20.89 27.83
CA VAL A 131 8.80 -21.43 26.78
C VAL A 131 8.31 -20.32 25.86
N GLY A 132 7.88 -19.18 26.41
CA GLY A 132 7.47 -18.01 25.63
C GLY A 132 8.59 -17.48 24.73
N THR A 133 9.83 -17.41 25.24
CA THR A 133 10.99 -16.99 24.45
C THR A 133 11.30 -17.98 23.33
N LEU A 134 11.26 -19.29 23.61
CA LEU A 134 11.47 -20.34 22.61
C LEU A 134 10.40 -20.28 21.50
N LEU A 135 9.13 -20.17 21.88
CA LEU A 135 8.01 -20.05 20.94
C LEU A 135 8.12 -18.79 20.09
N LEU A 136 8.52 -17.66 20.67
CA LEU A 136 8.73 -16.42 19.93
C LEU A 136 9.83 -16.58 18.87
N VAL A 137 10.98 -17.14 19.25
CA VAL A 137 12.10 -17.38 18.33
C VAL A 137 11.70 -18.36 17.23
N ALA A 138 11.05 -19.47 17.58
CA ALA A 138 10.58 -20.46 16.61
C ALA A 138 9.55 -19.86 15.65
N SER A 139 8.57 -19.12 16.16
CA SER A 139 7.55 -18.43 15.36
C SER A 139 8.18 -17.41 14.42
N PHE A 140 9.19 -16.66 14.89
CA PHE A 140 9.93 -15.71 14.07
C PHE A 140 10.68 -16.41 12.93
N LEU A 141 11.38 -17.51 13.22
CA LEU A 141 12.10 -18.30 12.20
C LEU A 141 11.15 -18.90 11.16
N VAL A 142 10.02 -19.45 11.59
CA VAL A 142 8.98 -19.98 10.70
C VAL A 142 8.39 -18.87 9.83
N LEU A 143 8.09 -17.72 10.42
CA LEU A 143 7.57 -16.54 9.71
C LEU A 143 8.58 -16.02 8.66
N CYS A 144 9.86 -15.89 9.02
CA CYS A 144 10.92 -15.51 8.09
C CYS A 144 11.06 -16.52 6.95
N THR A 145 11.06 -17.82 7.26
CA THR A 145 11.19 -18.89 6.25
C THR A 145 10.00 -18.88 5.30
N CYS A 146 8.78 -18.76 5.84
CA CYS A 146 7.55 -18.65 5.07
C CYS A 146 7.59 -17.45 4.11
N LEU A 147 7.99 -16.28 4.60
CA LEU A 147 8.11 -15.07 3.79
C LEU A 147 9.12 -15.26 2.64
N ILE A 148 10.28 -15.84 2.92
CA ILE A 148 11.31 -16.14 1.91
C ILE A 148 10.77 -17.12 0.85
N LEU A 149 10.08 -18.19 1.28
CA LEU A 149 9.48 -19.16 0.38
C LEU A 149 8.40 -18.53 -0.50
N ILE A 150 7.51 -17.70 0.06
CA ILE A 150 6.48 -16.97 -0.69
C ILE A 150 7.14 -16.09 -1.77
N VAL A 151 8.19 -15.34 -1.41
CA VAL A 151 8.94 -14.50 -2.37
C VAL A 151 9.55 -15.36 -3.49
N LYS A 152 10.20 -16.48 -3.14
CA LYS A 152 10.78 -17.41 -4.12
C LYS A 152 9.73 -18.04 -5.02
N LEU A 153 8.58 -18.41 -4.47
CA LEU A 153 7.48 -19.02 -5.19
C LEU A 153 6.84 -18.02 -6.16
N LEU A 154 6.63 -16.78 -5.73
CA LEU A 154 6.20 -15.69 -6.61
C LEU A 154 7.18 -15.40 -7.74
N ALA A 155 8.48 -15.30 -7.41
CA ALA A 155 9.52 -15.11 -8.42
C ALA A 155 9.57 -16.28 -9.42
N SER A 156 9.34 -17.51 -8.96
CA SER A 156 9.24 -18.71 -9.81
C SER A 156 8.00 -18.66 -10.70
N ILE A 157 6.83 -18.30 -10.16
CA ILE A 157 5.58 -18.13 -10.92
C ILE A 157 5.76 -17.11 -12.05
N LEU A 158 6.41 -15.98 -11.75
CA LEU A 158 6.68 -14.90 -12.70
C LEU A 158 7.82 -15.18 -13.68
N LYS A 159 8.58 -16.27 -13.50
CA LYS A 159 9.61 -16.75 -14.44
C LYS A 159 9.22 -18.06 -15.15
N GLY A 160 8.22 -18.78 -14.64
CA GLY A 160 7.85 -20.14 -15.07
C GLY A 160 6.72 -20.19 -16.11
N ASN A 161 5.93 -21.27 -16.09
CA ASN A 161 4.84 -21.48 -17.05
C ASN A 161 3.74 -20.43 -16.94
N ILE A 162 3.49 -19.90 -15.74
CA ILE A 162 2.53 -18.82 -15.52
C ILE A 162 3.04 -17.54 -16.17
N ALA A 163 4.34 -17.25 -16.16
CA ALA A 163 4.94 -16.15 -16.93
C ALA A 163 4.72 -16.30 -18.44
N ARG A 164 4.77 -17.54 -18.96
CA ARG A 164 4.43 -17.85 -20.36
C ARG A 164 2.94 -17.72 -20.65
N LEU A 165 2.08 -18.10 -19.69
CA LEU A 165 0.63 -17.92 -19.79
C LEU A 165 0.24 -16.44 -19.70
N THR A 166 0.84 -15.68 -18.78
CA THR A 166 0.69 -14.23 -18.73
C THR A 166 1.24 -13.62 -20.00
N ARG A 167 2.43 -14.00 -20.50
CA ARG A 167 2.91 -13.52 -21.81
C ARG A 167 1.98 -13.88 -22.96
N LYS A 168 1.38 -15.08 -23.01
CA LYS A 168 0.40 -15.47 -24.03
C LYS A 168 -0.90 -14.67 -23.90
N LEU A 169 -1.38 -14.40 -22.68
CA LEU A 169 -2.54 -13.55 -22.43
C LEU A 169 -2.24 -12.05 -22.62
N PHE A 170 -0.98 -11.64 -22.48
CA PHE A 170 -0.50 -10.26 -22.67
C PHE A 170 -0.16 -9.93 -24.12
N ASN A 171 0.35 -10.91 -24.88
CA ASN A 171 0.57 -10.84 -26.33
C ASN A 171 -0.65 -11.32 -27.13
N ALA A 172 -1.74 -11.73 -26.47
CA ALA A 172 -3.05 -11.79 -27.12
C ALA A 172 -3.49 -10.34 -27.36
N GLU A 173 -2.92 -9.74 -28.39
CA GLU A 173 -3.24 -8.39 -28.85
C GLU A 173 -4.67 -8.39 -29.40
N PHE A 174 -5.62 -8.16 -28.51
CA PHE A 174 -6.90 -7.65 -28.94
C PHE A 174 -6.71 -6.16 -29.29
N GLU A 175 -6.58 -5.88 -30.59
CA GLU A 175 -6.51 -4.52 -31.10
C GLU A 175 -7.85 -3.76 -30.89
N GLY A 176 -7.78 -2.44 -30.66
CA GLY A 176 -8.95 -1.56 -30.56
C GLY A 176 -9.70 -1.60 -29.22
N CYS A 177 -11.03 -1.48 -29.25
CA CYS A 177 -11.91 -1.36 -28.07
C CYS A 177 -11.77 -2.56 -27.08
N MET A 178 -11.32 -3.71 -27.59
CA MET A 178 -11.12 -4.96 -26.84
C MET A 178 -9.83 -4.96 -26.00
N ALA A 179 -8.91 -3.99 -26.18
CA ALA A 179 -7.74 -3.80 -25.31
C ALA A 179 -8.13 -3.47 -23.85
N PHE A 180 -9.36 -3.00 -23.65
CA PHE A 180 -9.94 -2.84 -22.32
C PHE A 180 -10.21 -4.20 -21.65
N LEU A 181 -10.76 -5.18 -22.38
CA LEU A 181 -11.04 -6.51 -21.83
C LEU A 181 -9.75 -7.25 -21.44
N SER A 182 -8.68 -7.12 -22.22
CA SER A 182 -7.39 -7.74 -21.86
C SER A 182 -6.86 -7.20 -20.53
N GLY A 183 -7.06 -5.91 -20.24
CA GLY A 183 -6.67 -5.37 -18.94
C GLY A 183 -7.65 -5.71 -17.81
N LEU A 184 -8.95 -5.92 -18.07
CA LEU A 184 -9.86 -6.51 -17.08
C LEU A 184 -9.44 -7.94 -16.70
N VAL A 185 -9.04 -8.76 -17.68
CA VAL A 185 -8.48 -10.09 -17.42
C VAL A 185 -7.22 -9.98 -16.56
N ALA A 186 -6.33 -9.04 -16.86
CA ALA A 186 -5.15 -8.79 -16.04
C ALA A 186 -5.50 -8.33 -14.61
N ILE A 187 -6.57 -7.56 -14.42
CA ILE A 187 -7.10 -7.22 -13.08
C ILE A 187 -7.53 -8.49 -12.33
N VAL A 188 -8.30 -9.38 -12.98
CA VAL A 188 -8.73 -10.64 -12.35
C VAL A 188 -7.53 -11.53 -12.01
N VAL A 189 -6.54 -11.63 -12.89
CA VAL A 189 -5.29 -12.38 -12.63
C VAL A 189 -4.51 -11.78 -11.46
N GLY A 190 -4.35 -10.46 -11.43
CA GLY A 190 -3.67 -9.76 -10.33
C GLY A 190 -4.38 -9.96 -9.00
N ALA A 191 -5.72 -9.92 -9.00
CA ALA A 191 -6.55 -10.19 -7.84
C ALA A 191 -6.35 -11.62 -7.37
N GLY A 192 -6.55 -12.62 -8.24
CA GLY A 192 -6.39 -14.04 -7.88
C GLY A 192 -5.00 -14.38 -7.36
N LEU A 193 -3.94 -13.91 -8.02
CA LEU A 193 -2.57 -14.15 -7.54
C LEU A 193 -2.32 -13.49 -6.18
N THR A 194 -2.90 -12.32 -5.93
CA THR A 194 -2.76 -11.66 -4.62
C THR A 194 -3.61 -12.31 -3.54
N MET A 195 -4.79 -12.84 -3.87
CA MET A 195 -5.61 -13.61 -2.94
C MET A 195 -4.86 -14.86 -2.47
N LEU A 196 -4.15 -15.55 -3.37
CA LEU A 196 -3.35 -16.73 -3.02
C LEU A 196 -2.14 -16.39 -2.15
N VAL A 197 -1.51 -15.23 -2.41
CA VAL A 197 -0.30 -14.79 -1.70
C VAL A 197 -0.62 -14.02 -0.42
N HIS A 198 -1.84 -13.48 -0.31
CA HIS A 198 -2.28 -12.55 0.72
C HIS A 198 -1.51 -11.23 0.82
N SER A 199 -0.67 -10.90 -0.17
CA SER A 199 0.14 -9.67 -0.15
C SER A 199 0.30 -9.02 -1.51
N SER A 200 -0.24 -7.81 -1.65
CA SER A 200 -0.07 -6.98 -2.84
C SER A 200 1.34 -6.41 -2.96
N SER A 201 2.00 -6.12 -1.84
CA SER A 201 3.37 -5.60 -1.82
C SER A 201 4.35 -6.64 -2.37
N VAL A 202 4.23 -7.91 -1.98
CA VAL A 202 5.10 -8.97 -2.51
C VAL A 202 4.85 -9.19 -4.00
N PHE A 203 3.59 -9.20 -4.43
CA PHE A 203 3.23 -9.35 -5.85
C PHE A 203 3.78 -8.19 -6.71
N THR A 204 3.53 -6.95 -6.30
CA THR A 204 3.98 -5.75 -7.04
C THR A 204 5.50 -5.58 -6.98
N SER A 205 6.14 -5.89 -5.84
CA SER A 205 7.61 -5.94 -5.71
C SER A 205 8.25 -6.95 -6.64
N ALA A 206 7.60 -8.08 -6.92
CA ALA A 206 8.14 -9.06 -7.86
C ALA A 206 8.02 -8.62 -9.33
N LEU A 207 7.04 -7.76 -9.65
CA LEU A 207 6.89 -7.14 -10.98
C LEU A 207 7.85 -5.98 -11.21
N THR A 208 8.18 -5.21 -10.17
CA THR A 208 9.03 -4.02 -10.25
C THR A 208 10.38 -4.27 -10.95
N PRO A 209 11.17 -5.31 -10.58
CA PRO A 209 12.40 -5.63 -11.28
C PRO A 209 12.21 -5.97 -12.76
N LEU A 210 11.10 -6.63 -13.11
CA LEU A 210 10.78 -7.01 -14.50
C LEU A 210 10.48 -5.79 -15.36
N VAL A 211 9.82 -4.77 -14.80
CA VAL A 211 9.66 -3.48 -15.48
C VAL A 211 10.98 -2.73 -15.55
N GLY A 212 11.78 -2.79 -14.49
CA GLY A 212 13.12 -2.24 -14.46
C GLY A 212 14.01 -2.77 -15.58
N VAL A 213 14.08 -4.08 -15.78
CA VAL A 213 14.85 -4.67 -16.91
C VAL A 213 14.16 -4.54 -18.27
N GLY A 214 12.93 -4.03 -18.33
CA GLY A 214 12.18 -3.80 -19.57
C GLY A 214 11.43 -5.02 -20.11
N VAL A 215 11.31 -6.10 -19.33
CA VAL A 215 10.54 -7.30 -19.70
C VAL A 215 9.03 -7.01 -19.68
N ILE A 216 8.58 -6.11 -18.79
CA ILE A 216 7.18 -5.69 -18.68
C ILE A 216 7.11 -4.17 -18.84
N HIS A 217 6.18 -3.68 -19.66
CA HIS A 217 5.91 -2.24 -19.73
C HIS A 217 5.02 -1.81 -18.55
N ILE A 218 5.25 -0.61 -18.01
CA ILE A 218 4.46 -0.07 -16.89
C ILE A 218 2.95 -0.01 -17.19
N ASP A 219 2.58 0.24 -18.45
CA ASP A 219 1.19 0.25 -18.91
C ASP A 219 0.51 -1.13 -18.80
N ARG A 220 1.30 -2.22 -18.85
CA ARG A 220 0.85 -3.61 -18.64
C ARG A 220 0.87 -4.01 -17.17
N MET A 221 1.78 -3.45 -16.38
CA MET A 221 1.81 -3.65 -14.92
C MET A 221 0.62 -2.96 -14.23
N TYR A 222 0.10 -1.87 -14.79
CA TYR A 222 -1.00 -1.11 -14.19
C TYR A 222 -2.25 -1.95 -13.86
N PRO A 223 -2.91 -2.63 -14.82
CA PRO A 223 -4.08 -3.45 -14.50
C PRO A 223 -3.78 -4.60 -13.52
N LEU A 224 -2.59 -5.20 -13.57
CA LEU A 224 -2.17 -6.22 -12.58
C LEU A 224 -2.08 -5.64 -11.17
N THR A 225 -1.57 -4.41 -11.05
CA THR A 225 -1.45 -3.69 -9.76
C THR A 225 -2.81 -3.36 -9.20
N LEU A 226 -3.76 -2.94 -10.04
CA LEU A 226 -5.15 -2.71 -9.65
C LEU A 226 -5.84 -4.00 -9.18
N GLY A 227 -5.63 -5.09 -9.91
CA GLY A 227 -6.07 -6.42 -9.50
C GLY A 227 -5.53 -6.80 -8.13
N SER A 228 -4.22 -6.63 -7.94
CA SER A 228 -3.55 -6.92 -6.67
C SER A 228 -4.10 -6.10 -5.50
N ASN A 229 -4.43 -4.83 -5.76
CA ASN A 229 -5.07 -3.95 -4.80
C ASN A 229 -6.40 -4.56 -4.32
N ILE A 230 -7.27 -4.98 -5.26
CA ILE A 230 -8.53 -5.69 -4.97
C ILE A 230 -8.24 -6.99 -4.21
N GLY A 231 -7.33 -7.84 -4.68
CA GLY A 231 -7.06 -9.14 -4.05
C GLY A 231 -6.64 -9.06 -2.57
N THR A 232 -6.06 -7.94 -2.13
CA THR A 232 -5.70 -7.72 -0.71
C THR A 232 -6.94 -7.70 0.21
N THR A 233 -8.14 -7.42 -0.32
CA THR A 233 -9.37 -7.37 0.48
C THR A 233 -9.78 -8.75 0.98
N SER A 234 -9.34 -9.83 0.32
CA SER A 234 -9.60 -11.19 0.79
C SER A 234 -9.00 -11.43 2.16
N THR A 235 -7.88 -10.80 2.50
CA THR A 235 -7.31 -10.86 3.86
C THR A 235 -8.25 -10.19 4.88
N SER A 236 -8.83 -9.03 4.55
CA SER A 236 -9.80 -8.37 5.42
C SER A 236 -11.09 -9.19 5.59
N ILE A 237 -11.57 -9.82 4.52
CA ILE A 237 -12.76 -10.68 4.55
C ILE A 237 -12.52 -11.94 5.40
N LEU A 238 -11.37 -12.60 5.22
CA LEU A 238 -11.01 -13.76 6.05
C LEU A 238 -10.80 -13.38 7.52
N ALA A 239 -10.17 -12.24 7.79
CA ALA A 239 -10.03 -11.71 9.14
C ALA A 239 -11.40 -11.42 9.78
N ALA A 240 -12.37 -10.94 8.98
CA ALA A 240 -13.74 -10.77 9.46
C ALA A 240 -14.38 -12.10 9.85
N PHE A 241 -14.24 -13.15 9.03
CA PHE A 241 -14.70 -14.51 9.36
C PHE A 241 -14.00 -15.13 10.58
N ALA A 242 -12.81 -14.63 10.93
CA ALA A 242 -12.08 -15.05 12.13
C ALA A 242 -12.61 -14.41 13.43
N SER A 243 -13.43 -13.35 13.33
CA SER A 243 -13.80 -12.50 14.46
C SER A 243 -14.89 -13.15 15.33
N SER A 244 -14.52 -13.58 16.54
CA SER A 244 -15.36 -14.37 17.44
C SER A 244 -16.47 -13.57 18.16
N GLY A 245 -16.33 -12.26 18.31
CA GLY A 245 -17.28 -11.40 19.06
C GLY A 245 -17.92 -10.26 18.28
N ASN A 246 -17.35 -9.87 17.13
CA ASN A 246 -17.79 -8.70 16.35
C ASN A 246 -17.81 -8.99 14.84
N PHE A 247 -18.31 -10.16 14.45
CA PHE A 247 -18.36 -10.59 13.03
C PHE A 247 -19.03 -9.52 12.15
N TYR A 248 -20.18 -8.99 12.59
CA TYR A 248 -20.94 -8.00 11.83
C TYR A 248 -20.15 -6.71 11.56
N GLU A 249 -19.51 -6.14 12.58
CA GLU A 249 -18.67 -4.95 12.40
C GLU A 249 -17.41 -5.24 11.57
N SER A 250 -16.84 -6.43 11.73
CA SER A 250 -15.65 -6.85 10.99
C SER A 250 -15.93 -7.05 9.50
N ILE A 251 -17.05 -7.69 9.15
CA ILE A 251 -17.43 -7.95 7.75
C ILE A 251 -17.88 -6.66 7.06
N LYS A 252 -18.57 -5.76 7.77
CA LYS A 252 -18.86 -4.40 7.27
C LYS A 252 -17.58 -3.68 6.87
N LEU A 253 -16.58 -3.66 7.75
CA LEU A 253 -15.30 -3.02 7.48
C LEU A 253 -14.60 -3.66 6.27
N ALA A 254 -14.61 -4.99 6.18
CA ALA A 254 -14.04 -5.71 5.05
C ALA A 254 -14.72 -5.40 3.72
N LEU A 255 -16.06 -5.29 3.70
CA LEU A 255 -16.82 -4.90 2.52
C LEU A 255 -16.57 -3.44 2.13
N CYS A 256 -16.54 -2.50 3.09
CA CYS A 256 -16.15 -1.12 2.82
C CYS A 256 -14.76 -1.06 2.17
N HIS A 257 -13.81 -1.86 2.65
CA HIS A 257 -12.47 -1.95 2.08
C HIS A 257 -12.49 -2.44 0.62
N LEU A 258 -13.31 -3.45 0.33
CA LEU A 258 -13.50 -3.97 -1.03
C LEU A 258 -14.12 -2.94 -1.97
N PHE A 259 -15.23 -2.32 -1.57
CA PHE A 259 -15.93 -1.33 -2.39
C PHE A 259 -15.09 -0.08 -2.62
N PHE A 260 -14.34 0.38 -1.61
CA PHE A 260 -13.42 1.50 -1.79
C PHE A 260 -12.42 1.24 -2.92
N LYS A 261 -11.81 0.05 -2.95
CA LYS A 261 -10.85 -0.34 -3.99
C LYS A 261 -11.52 -0.55 -5.34
N LEU A 262 -12.71 -1.15 -5.37
CA LEU A 262 -13.48 -1.30 -6.60
C LEU A 262 -13.86 0.06 -7.20
N THR A 263 -14.28 1.02 -6.38
CA THR A 263 -14.57 2.39 -6.81
C THR A 263 -13.31 3.09 -7.33
N GLY A 264 -12.16 2.90 -6.67
CA GLY A 264 -10.88 3.40 -7.19
C GLY A 264 -10.53 2.83 -8.57
N VAL A 265 -10.72 1.52 -8.78
CA VAL A 265 -10.53 0.89 -10.10
C VAL A 265 -11.57 1.41 -11.10
N PHE A 266 -12.81 1.59 -10.69
CA PHE A 266 -13.84 2.19 -11.55
C PHE A 266 -13.39 3.58 -12.05
N LEU A 267 -12.98 4.46 -11.14
CA LEU A 267 -12.54 5.81 -11.46
C LEU A 267 -11.26 5.86 -12.30
N PHE A 268 -10.20 5.17 -11.89
CA PHE A 268 -8.89 5.30 -12.54
C PHE A 268 -8.56 4.19 -13.55
N TYR A 269 -9.48 3.27 -13.83
CA TYR A 269 -9.30 2.31 -14.91
C TYR A 269 -10.41 2.40 -15.94
N ILE A 270 -11.68 2.40 -15.54
CA ILE A 270 -12.81 2.40 -16.48
C ILE A 270 -12.92 3.76 -17.18
N ILE A 271 -12.79 4.86 -16.43
CA ILE A 271 -12.85 6.22 -16.99
C ILE A 271 -11.52 6.53 -17.72
N TYR A 272 -11.56 6.42 -19.05
CA TYR A 272 -10.38 6.52 -19.92
C TYR A 272 -9.45 7.73 -19.66
N PRO A 273 -9.93 8.98 -19.51
CA PRO A 273 -9.02 10.11 -19.25
C PRO A 273 -8.31 10.00 -17.89
N LEU A 274 -8.97 9.45 -16.87
CA LEU A 274 -8.41 9.30 -15.53
C LEU A 274 -7.37 8.18 -15.46
N ARG A 275 -7.48 7.16 -16.34
CA ARG A 275 -6.50 6.06 -16.44
C ARG A 275 -5.07 6.50 -16.65
N LYS A 276 -4.87 7.60 -17.39
CA LYS A 276 -3.54 8.11 -17.69
C LYS A 276 -2.90 8.81 -16.50
N LEU A 277 -3.68 9.25 -15.49
CA LEU A 277 -3.16 10.03 -14.36
C LEU A 277 -2.15 9.23 -13.51
N PRO A 278 -2.48 8.03 -12.97
CA PRO A 278 -1.52 7.28 -12.16
C PRO A 278 -0.28 6.87 -12.96
N ILE A 279 -0.46 6.47 -14.22
CA ILE A 279 0.62 6.02 -15.09
C ILE A 279 1.59 7.17 -15.40
N ASN A 280 1.07 8.35 -15.75
CA ASN A 280 1.90 9.51 -16.07
C ASN A 280 2.60 10.06 -14.83
N ALA A 281 1.91 10.10 -13.69
CA ALA A 281 2.52 10.48 -12.42
C ALA A 281 3.67 9.53 -12.06
N ALA A 282 3.49 8.23 -12.20
CA ALA A 282 4.53 7.23 -11.94
C ALA A 282 5.72 7.36 -12.92
N LYS A 283 5.45 7.55 -14.22
CA LYS A 283 6.50 7.83 -15.23
C LYS A 283 7.28 9.10 -14.89
N TYR A 284 6.60 10.15 -14.41
CA TYR A 284 7.24 11.38 -13.94
C TYR A 284 8.16 11.11 -12.75
N MET A 285 7.70 10.39 -11.73
CA MET A 285 8.50 10.02 -10.56
C MET A 285 9.77 9.24 -10.95
N GLY A 286 9.66 8.29 -11.89
CA GLY A 286 10.80 7.58 -12.44
C GLY A 286 11.80 8.50 -13.15
N ASN A 287 11.31 9.44 -13.98
CA ASN A 287 12.15 10.39 -14.69
C ASN A 287 12.89 11.35 -13.75
N VAL A 288 12.21 11.84 -12.70
CA VAL A 288 12.82 12.67 -11.65
C VAL A 288 13.93 11.90 -10.95
N THR A 289 13.68 10.65 -10.58
CA THR A 289 14.64 9.77 -9.90
C THR A 289 15.86 9.44 -10.77
N ALA A 290 15.64 9.30 -12.08
CA ALA A 290 16.73 9.12 -13.04
C ALA A 290 17.58 10.39 -13.21
N LYS A 291 17.04 11.57 -12.92
CA LYS A 291 17.78 12.84 -12.92
C LYS A 291 18.48 13.07 -11.59
N TYR A 292 17.79 12.85 -10.48
CA TYR A 292 18.24 13.11 -9.12
C TYR A 292 18.17 11.82 -8.29
N ARG A 293 19.30 11.10 -8.14
CA ARG A 293 19.30 9.77 -7.50
C ARG A 293 18.87 9.79 -6.04
N TRP A 294 19.26 10.83 -5.31
CA TRP A 294 18.90 11.04 -3.91
C TRP A 294 17.39 11.19 -3.69
N PHE A 295 16.65 11.57 -4.75
CA PHE A 295 15.20 11.76 -4.69
C PHE A 295 14.47 10.49 -4.24
N ALA A 296 14.93 9.30 -4.62
CA ALA A 296 14.30 8.05 -4.20
C ALA A 296 14.36 7.84 -2.68
N VAL A 297 15.51 8.14 -2.07
CA VAL A 297 15.71 8.03 -0.61
C VAL A 297 14.91 9.12 0.11
N ALA A 298 14.98 10.36 -0.40
CA ALA A 298 14.19 11.46 0.14
C ALA A 298 12.68 11.17 0.05
N TYR A 299 12.20 10.66 -1.09
CA TYR A 299 10.82 10.25 -1.27
C TYR A 299 10.39 9.20 -0.24
N LEU A 300 11.21 8.18 -0.02
CA LEU A 300 10.92 7.13 0.96
C LEU A 300 10.80 7.71 2.38
N ILE A 301 11.78 8.50 2.81
CA ILE A 301 11.82 9.09 4.16
C ILE A 301 10.67 10.09 4.34
N LEU A 302 10.50 10.99 3.36
CA LEU A 302 9.50 12.04 3.43
C LEU A 302 8.10 11.46 3.40
N LEU A 303 7.78 10.60 2.44
CA LEU A 303 6.42 10.15 2.22
C LEU A 303 5.94 9.12 3.23
N TYR A 304 6.80 8.20 3.67
CA TYR A 304 6.38 7.08 4.51
C TYR A 304 6.72 7.23 5.99
N PHE A 305 7.60 8.17 6.35
CA PHE A 305 7.97 8.42 7.75
C PHE A 305 7.62 9.83 8.19
N LEU A 306 8.23 10.85 7.58
CA LEU A 306 8.07 12.23 8.05
C LEU A 306 6.66 12.77 7.81
N PHE A 307 6.05 12.49 6.67
CA PHE A 307 4.71 12.97 6.35
C PHE A 307 3.62 12.36 7.25
N PRO A 308 3.56 11.03 7.47
CA PRO A 308 2.67 10.44 8.46
C PRO A 308 2.94 10.94 9.88
N ALA A 309 4.21 11.07 10.28
CA ALA A 309 4.57 11.60 11.58
C ALA A 309 4.12 13.06 11.77
N LEU A 310 4.22 13.89 10.73
CA LEU A 310 3.73 15.27 10.74
C LEU A 310 2.21 15.31 10.87
N ILE A 311 1.48 14.53 10.06
CA ILE A 311 0.01 14.42 10.17
C ILE A 311 -0.40 13.98 11.57
N PHE A 312 0.27 12.96 12.11
CA PHE A 312 0.00 12.47 13.46
C PHE A 312 0.27 13.56 14.50
N SER A 313 1.42 14.24 14.42
CA SER A 313 1.78 15.32 15.34
C SER A 313 0.77 16.47 15.31
N ILE A 314 0.29 16.87 14.12
CA ILE A 314 -0.76 17.89 13.98
C ILE A 314 -2.09 17.37 14.54
N SER A 315 -2.41 16.09 14.34
CA SER A 315 -3.65 15.50 14.86
C SER A 315 -3.73 15.50 16.40
N LEU A 316 -2.57 15.46 17.09
CA LEU A 316 -2.49 15.60 18.55
C LEU A 316 -2.82 17.00 19.05
N ALA A 317 -2.69 18.03 18.21
CA ALA A 317 -3.01 19.42 18.55
C ALA A 317 -4.52 19.72 18.55
N GLY A 318 -5.36 18.73 18.25
CA GLY A 318 -6.82 18.84 18.22
C GLY A 318 -7.39 18.97 16.80
N VAL A 319 -8.66 18.60 16.66
CA VAL A 319 -9.35 18.53 15.36
C VAL A 319 -9.44 19.90 14.69
N GLU A 320 -9.63 20.97 15.46
CA GLU A 320 -9.72 22.34 14.94
C GLU A 320 -8.42 22.80 14.27
N VAL A 321 -7.28 22.57 14.93
CA VAL A 321 -5.95 22.91 14.39
C VAL A 321 -5.64 22.06 13.16
N PHE A 322 -5.93 20.76 13.23
CA PHE A 322 -5.75 19.83 12.13
C PHE A 322 -6.54 20.25 10.89
N MET A 323 -7.83 20.57 11.06
CA MET A 323 -8.68 21.03 9.98
C MET A 323 -8.23 22.40 9.43
N GLY A 324 -7.87 23.35 10.31
CA GLY A 324 -7.41 24.67 9.89
C GLY A 324 -6.14 24.62 9.03
N ILE A 325 -5.12 23.89 9.48
CA ILE A 325 -3.86 23.71 8.73
C ILE A 325 -4.11 22.91 7.44
N GLY A 326 -4.92 21.84 7.53
CA GLY A 326 -5.26 21.01 6.39
C GLY A 326 -5.97 21.78 5.28
N ILE A 327 -6.96 22.61 5.62
CA ILE A 327 -7.68 23.46 4.65
C ILE A 327 -6.73 24.47 4.02
N LEU A 328 -5.89 25.15 4.81
CA LEU A 328 -4.94 26.13 4.29
C LEU A 328 -3.97 25.48 3.28
N PHE A 329 -3.44 24.31 3.62
CA PHE A 329 -2.55 23.55 2.74
C PHE A 329 -3.25 23.09 1.45
N LEU A 330 -4.50 22.62 1.55
CA LEU A 330 -5.31 22.24 0.40
C LEU A 330 -5.56 23.43 -0.53
N VAL A 331 -5.96 24.58 0.01
CA VAL A 331 -6.17 25.81 -0.76
C VAL A 331 -4.89 26.22 -1.48
N PHE A 332 -3.75 26.17 -0.80
CA PHE A 332 -2.45 26.46 -1.40
C PHE A 332 -2.11 25.52 -2.57
N ILE A 333 -2.33 24.21 -2.41
CA ILE A 333 -2.15 23.23 -3.49
C ILE A 333 -3.07 23.53 -4.67
N VAL A 334 -4.35 23.80 -4.42
CA VAL A 334 -5.33 24.11 -5.47
C VAL A 334 -4.90 25.36 -6.24
N ILE A 335 -4.45 26.41 -5.55
CA ILE A 335 -3.94 27.63 -6.19
C ILE A 335 -2.75 27.29 -7.10
N ILE A 336 -1.77 26.51 -6.63
CA ILE A 336 -0.61 26.11 -7.45
C ILE A 336 -1.06 25.33 -8.68
N ILE A 337 -1.98 24.37 -8.53
CA ILE A 337 -2.51 23.57 -9.65
C ILE A 337 -3.21 24.48 -10.66
N VAL A 338 -4.08 25.37 -10.20
CA VAL A 338 -4.81 26.32 -11.07
C VAL A 338 -3.84 27.22 -11.82
N ILE A 339 -2.82 27.77 -11.14
CA ILE A 339 -1.79 28.60 -11.78
C ILE A 339 -1.04 27.78 -12.84
N ASN A 340 -0.58 26.56 -12.52
CA ASN A 340 0.13 25.70 -13.50
C ASN A 340 -0.75 25.37 -14.71
N VAL A 341 -2.03 25.11 -14.50
CA VAL A 341 -2.99 24.87 -15.60
C VAL A 341 -3.17 26.12 -16.44
N LEU A 342 -3.27 27.30 -15.82
CA LEU A 342 -3.41 28.58 -16.52
C LEU A 342 -2.12 28.96 -17.27
N GLN A 343 -0.94 28.76 -16.70
CA GLN A 343 0.35 28.96 -17.37
C GLN A 343 0.42 28.15 -18.67
N ASN A 344 -0.05 26.89 -18.64
CA ASN A 344 0.02 25.99 -19.79
C ASN A 344 -1.09 26.22 -20.83
N LYS A 345 -2.32 26.51 -20.38
CA LYS A 345 -3.49 26.65 -21.29
C LYS A 345 -3.80 28.07 -21.72
N ARG A 346 -3.61 29.07 -20.83
CA ARG A 346 -3.97 30.48 -21.06
C ARG A 346 -3.00 31.41 -20.31
N PRO A 347 -1.71 31.46 -20.70
CA PRO A 347 -0.70 32.25 -19.99
C PRO A 347 -1.02 33.75 -19.90
N LYS A 348 -1.69 34.30 -20.93
CA LYS A 348 -2.11 35.72 -20.96
C LYS A 348 -3.19 36.08 -19.92
N ALA A 349 -3.87 35.10 -19.32
CA ALA A 349 -4.84 35.35 -18.25
C ALA A 349 -4.16 35.57 -16.89
N LEU A 350 -2.86 35.25 -16.76
CA LEU A 350 -2.08 35.48 -15.55
C LEU A 350 -1.27 36.77 -15.67
N PRO A 351 -1.09 37.51 -14.56
CA PRO A 351 -0.17 38.63 -14.53
C PRO A 351 1.26 38.16 -14.86
N PRO A 352 2.12 39.01 -15.45
CA PRO A 352 3.44 38.60 -15.95
C PRO A 352 4.30 37.82 -14.94
N LYS A 353 4.24 38.20 -13.65
CA LYS A 353 4.97 37.51 -12.57
C LYS A 353 4.52 36.07 -12.30
N LEU A 354 3.25 35.73 -12.59
CA LEU A 354 2.71 34.39 -12.38
C LEU A 354 2.72 33.53 -13.65
N GLN A 355 3.25 34.04 -14.77
CA GLN A 355 3.35 33.27 -16.00
C GLN A 355 4.47 32.21 -15.95
N SER A 356 5.47 32.41 -15.10
CA SER A 356 6.45 31.41 -14.72
C SER A 356 6.72 31.47 -13.22
N TRP A 357 7.33 30.42 -12.67
CA TRP A 357 7.76 30.38 -11.27
C TRP A 357 9.15 30.98 -11.05
N ASP A 358 9.75 31.62 -12.07
CA ASP A 358 11.13 32.12 -12.03
C ASP A 358 11.32 33.30 -11.07
N PHE A 359 10.23 33.91 -10.60
CA PHE A 359 10.27 34.92 -9.55
C PHE A 359 10.57 34.33 -8.16
N LEU A 360 10.36 33.02 -7.97
CA LEU A 360 10.68 32.34 -6.73
C LEU A 360 12.17 31.95 -6.68
N PRO A 361 12.77 31.80 -5.49
CA PRO A 361 14.10 31.24 -5.35
C PRO A 361 14.23 29.87 -6.06
N GLU A 362 15.39 29.59 -6.66
CA GLU A 362 15.64 28.37 -7.47
C GLU A 362 15.23 27.08 -6.72
N GLY A 363 15.44 27.01 -5.40
CA GLY A 363 15.09 25.85 -4.58
C GLY A 363 13.59 25.62 -4.38
N MET A 364 12.72 26.58 -4.73
CA MET A 364 11.27 26.43 -4.64
C MET A 364 10.63 25.93 -5.94
N HIS A 365 11.34 26.01 -7.07
CA HIS A 365 10.82 25.59 -8.37
C HIS A 365 11.76 24.63 -9.15
N SER A 366 12.96 24.34 -8.62
CA SER A 366 13.93 23.41 -9.19
C SER A 366 14.60 22.59 -8.09
N LEU A 367 14.90 21.32 -8.40
CA LEU A 367 15.68 20.44 -7.53
C LEU A 367 17.21 20.61 -7.70
N ALA A 368 17.65 21.38 -8.71
CA ALA A 368 19.05 21.59 -9.02
C ALA A 368 19.92 22.14 -7.86
N PRO A 369 19.47 23.11 -7.03
CA PRO A 369 20.29 23.59 -5.92
C PRO A 369 20.53 22.52 -4.85
N TYR A 370 19.53 21.68 -4.55
CA TYR A 370 19.68 20.58 -3.60
C TYR A 370 20.60 19.49 -4.16
N ASP A 371 20.48 19.21 -5.46
CA ASP A 371 21.37 18.27 -6.16
C ASP A 371 22.83 18.71 -6.06
N ARG A 372 23.12 19.97 -6.34
CA ARG A 372 24.48 20.55 -6.18
C ARG A 372 24.99 20.44 -4.74
N ALA A 373 24.11 20.61 -3.75
CA ALA A 373 24.49 20.48 -2.35
C ALA A 373 24.81 19.02 -1.97
N ILE A 374 23.98 18.07 -2.40
CA ILE A 374 24.17 16.64 -2.13
C ILE A 374 25.39 16.11 -2.88
N ASP A 375 25.65 16.55 -4.11
CA ASP A 375 26.86 16.21 -4.86
C ASP A 375 28.13 16.71 -4.16
N ARG A 376 28.11 17.91 -3.55
CA ARG A 376 29.23 18.39 -2.74
C ARG A 376 29.47 17.53 -1.51
N VAL A 377 28.41 17.12 -0.81
CA VAL A 377 28.54 16.26 0.36
C VAL A 377 29.05 14.88 -0.03
N THR A 378 28.46 14.26 -1.07
CA THR A 378 28.81 12.91 -1.51
C THR A 378 30.19 12.83 -2.17
N SER A 379 30.63 13.87 -2.90
CA SER A 379 31.99 13.93 -3.46
C SER A 379 33.07 14.02 -2.38
N VAL A 380 32.80 14.66 -1.24
CA VAL A 380 33.71 14.64 -0.08
C VAL A 380 33.86 13.22 0.48
N PHE A 381 32.78 12.44 0.55
CA PHE A 381 32.83 11.03 0.98
C PHE A 381 33.49 10.10 -0.05
N VAL A 382 33.27 10.32 -1.36
CA VAL A 382 33.88 9.49 -2.42
C VAL A 382 35.38 9.77 -2.58
N CYS A 383 35.86 10.99 -2.30
CA CYS A 383 37.29 11.29 -2.26
C CYS A 383 38.02 10.53 -1.12
N CYS A 384 37.37 10.34 0.03
CA CYS A 384 37.94 9.56 1.14
C CYS A 384 37.99 8.05 0.89
N CYS A 385 37.13 7.50 0.01
CA CYS A 385 37.13 6.06 -0.31
C CYS A 385 38.00 5.66 -1.51
N ARG A 386 38.68 6.62 -2.17
CA ARG A 386 39.57 6.36 -3.33
C ARG A 386 41.06 6.34 -2.97
N THR A 387 41.39 6.39 -1.69
CA THR A 387 42.76 6.31 -1.17
C THR A 387 42.96 5.02 -0.36
N HIS A 388 42.71 3.85 -0.97
CA HIS A 388 43.28 2.57 -0.53
C HIS A 388 43.34 1.58 -1.69
#